data_AF-A0A920TI79-F1
#
_entry.id   AF-A0A920TI79-F1
#
_cell.length_a   1.000
_cell.length_b   1.000
_cell.length_c   1.000
_cell.angle_alpha   90.00
_cell.angle_beta   90.00
_cell.angle_gamma   90.00
#
_symmetry.space_group_name_H-M   'P 1'
#
loop_
_entity.id
_entity.type
_entity.pdbx_description
1 polymer ?
#
loop_
_entity_poly.entity_id
_entity_poly.type
_entity_poly.pdbx_seq_one_letter_code
_entity_poly.pdbx_strand_id
1 'polypeptide(L)'
;MTTCNNTNQIRVVWLGHSDFSKTWELQKRLSEQIAKGEVPETVLLLEHNNVYTLGRRGKVEDVLLPAAELNSRGIELHQIDRGVKLLIMALAN
;
A
#
# COMPACT_ATOMS: atom_id res chain seq x y z
N MET A 1 30.76 19.44 15.81
CA MET A 1 30.85 18.76 14.50
C MET A 1 30.09 17.46 14.62
N THR A 2 28.84 17.42 14.19
CA THR A 2 28.04 16.19 14.20
C THR A 2 28.48 15.36 13.00
N THR A 3 29.15 14.24 13.23
CA THR A 3 29.54 13.32 12.17
C THR A 3 28.29 12.61 11.64
N CYS A 4 27.81 13.02 10.46
CA CYS A 4 26.80 12.29 9.71
C CYS A 4 27.48 11.12 8.96
N ASN A 5 27.63 9.98 9.62
CA ASN A 5 28.05 8.74 8.96
C ASN A 5 26.86 8.16 8.18
N ASN A 6 26.53 8.74 7.03
CA ASN A 6 25.33 8.36 6.28
C ASN A 6 25.63 7.26 5.24
N THR A 7 25.82 6.03 5.72
CA THR A 7 25.50 4.83 4.93
C THR A 7 24.23 4.22 5.52
N ASN A 8 23.09 4.90 5.32
CA ASN A 8 21.79 4.36 5.73
C ASN A 8 21.50 3.13 4.84
N GLN A 9 21.72 1.93 5.37
CA GLN A 9 21.43 0.70 4.66
C GLN A 9 19.92 0.59 4.46
N ILE A 10 19.48 0.63 3.21
CA ILE A 10 18.08 0.41 2.84
C ILE A 10 17.87 -1.09 2.62
N ARG A 11 16.88 -1.66 3.32
CA ARG A 11 16.45 -3.04 3.12
C ARG A 11 15.47 -3.09 1.96
N VAL A 12 15.73 -3.94 0.97
CA VAL A 12 14.80 -4.19 -0.14
C VAL A 12 14.23 -5.59 -0.01
N VAL A 13 12.90 -5.72 -0.10
CA VAL A 13 12.20 -7.00 0.04
C VAL A 13 11.25 -7.20 -1.14
N TRP A 14 11.44 -8.29 -1.88
CA TRP A 14 10.48 -8.79 -2.87
C TRP A 14 9.48 -9.71 -2.18
N LEU A 15 8.21 -9.30 -2.11
CA LEU A 15 7.12 -10.10 -1.54
C LEU A 15 6.36 -10.90 -2.60
N GLY A 16 6.59 -10.62 -3.89
CA GLY A 16 5.84 -11.23 -4.98
C GLY A 16 4.37 -10.82 -4.95
N HIS A 17 3.50 -11.74 -5.34
CA HIS A 17 2.06 -11.53 -5.31
C HIS A 17 1.54 -11.57 -3.87
N SER A 18 0.76 -10.57 -3.45
CA SER A 18 0.32 -10.43 -2.06
C SER A 18 -1.06 -9.80 -1.94
N ASP A 19 -1.78 -10.10 -0.86
CA ASP A 19 -3.08 -9.47 -0.56
C ASP A 19 -2.90 -8.01 -0.10
N PHE A 20 -3.74 -7.10 -0.59
CA PHE A 20 -3.64 -5.68 -0.26
C PHE A 20 -3.77 -5.38 1.23
N SER A 21 -4.74 -5.99 1.91
CA SER A 21 -4.97 -5.78 3.35
C SER A 21 -3.76 -6.18 4.20
N LYS A 22 -3.17 -7.34 3.91
CA LYS A 22 -2.00 -7.85 4.65
C LYS A 22 -0.76 -7.00 4.42
N THR A 23 -0.50 -6.56 3.19
CA THR A 23 0.65 -5.68 2.92
C THR A 23 0.43 -4.29 3.49
N TRP A 24 -0.80 -3.80 3.53
CA TRP A 24 -1.14 -2.53 4.17
C TRP A 24 -0.86 -2.56 5.67
N GLU A 25 -1.25 -3.64 6.36
CA GLU A 25 -0.90 -3.84 7.77
C GLU A 25 0.62 -3.95 8.00
N LEU A 26 1.32 -4.68 7.13
CA LEU A 26 2.77 -4.77 7.17
C LEU A 26 3.42 -3.38 7.01
N GLN A 27 2.94 -2.56 6.08
CA GLN A 27 3.45 -1.19 5.89
C GLN A 27 3.27 -0.33 7.13
N LYS A 28 2.10 -0.38 7.78
CA LYS A 28 1.85 0.38 9.02
C LYS A 28 2.82 -0.03 10.12
N ARG A 29 2.94 -1.35 10.36
CA ARG A 29 3.85 -1.90 11.39
C ARG A 29 5.31 -1.53 11.11
N LEU A 30 5.77 -1.66 9.86
CA LEU A 30 7.13 -1.29 9.48
C LEU A 30 7.37 0.22 9.65
N SER A 31 6.39 1.06 9.30
CA SER A 31 6.49 2.50 9.48
C SER A 31 6.69 2.87 10.95
N GLU A 32 5.97 2.23 11.87
CA GLU A 32 6.13 2.45 13.31
C GLU A 32 7.51 2.02 13.81
N GLN A 33 8.00 0.85 13.37
CA GLN A 33 9.31 0.33 13.76
C GLN A 33 10.46 1.20 13.21
N ILE A 34 10.36 1.67 11.97
CA ILE A 34 11.33 2.58 11.35
C ILE A 34 11.37 3.91 12.11
N ALA A 35 10.21 4.47 12.45
CA ALA A 35 10.13 5.73 13.21
C ALA A 35 10.78 5.62 14.61
N LYS A 36 10.80 4.42 15.19
CA LYS A 36 11.49 4.12 16.46
C LYS A 36 12.96 3.73 16.30
N GLY A 37 13.46 3.60 15.06
CA GLY A 37 14.82 3.12 14.78
C GLY A 37 15.05 1.64 15.06
N GLU A 38 13.98 0.84 15.20
CA GLU A 38 14.05 -0.59 15.54
C GLU A 38 14.44 -1.45 14.32
N VAL A 39 14.14 -0.98 13.11
CA VAL A 39 14.44 -1.66 11.84
C VAL A 39 14.94 -0.65 10.80
N PRO A 40 15.75 -1.07 9.81
CA PRO A 40 16.19 -0.19 8.73
C PRO A 40 15.03 0.26 7.83
N GLU A 41 15.22 1.40 7.16
CA GLU A 41 14.35 1.86 6.08
C GLU A 41 14.14 0.74 5.06
N THR A 42 12.89 0.50 4.67
CA THR A 42 12.51 -0.69 3.90
C THR A 42 11.71 -0.33 2.65
N VAL A 43 12.14 -0.85 1.50
CA VAL A 43 11.38 -0.84 0.25
C VAL A 43 10.74 -2.21 0.05
N LEU A 44 9.41 -2.24 -0.04
CA LEU A 44 8.65 -3.43 -0.38
C LEU A 44 8.31 -3.38 -1.87
N LEU A 45 8.66 -4.44 -2.58
CA LEU A 45 8.32 -4.66 -3.99
C LEU A 45 7.36 -5.85 -4.07
N LEU A 46 6.22 -5.66 -4.71
CA LEU A 46 5.12 -6.63 -4.71
C LEU A 46 4.12 -6.35 -5.83
N GLU A 47 3.26 -7.35 -6.07
CA GLU A 47 2.11 -7.28 -6.97
C GLU A 47 0.83 -7.61 -6.18
N HIS A 48 -0.30 -7.06 -6.61
CA HIS A 48 -1.59 -7.20 -5.93
C HIS A 48 -2.64 -7.79 -6.85
N ASN A 49 -3.61 -8.53 -6.30
CA ASN A 49 -4.88 -8.77 -7.00
C ASN A 49 -5.56 -7.44 -7.35
N ASN A 50 -6.52 -7.48 -8.28
CA ASN A 50 -7.26 -6.29 -8.68
C ASN A 50 -7.87 -5.58 -7.47
N VAL A 51 -7.41 -4.37 -7.21
CA VAL A 51 -7.79 -3.62 -6.03
C VAL A 51 -7.93 -2.14 -6.33
N TYR A 52 -9.04 -1.58 -5.88
CA TYR A 52 -9.30 -0.15 -5.85
C TYR A 52 -9.07 0.34 -4.42
N THR A 53 -8.42 1.48 -4.31
CA THR A 53 -8.14 2.10 -3.01
C THR A 53 -8.65 3.52 -3.00
N LEU A 54 -9.52 3.82 -2.04
CA LEU A 54 -10.05 5.14 -1.79
C LEU A 54 -9.20 5.81 -0.72
N GLY A 55 -8.50 6.88 -1.08
CA GLY A 55 -7.71 7.60 -0.09
C GLY A 55 -8.57 8.51 0.76
N ARG A 56 -7.94 9.34 1.61
CA ARG A 56 -8.63 10.16 2.62
C ARG A 56 -9.71 11.09 2.05
N ARG A 57 -9.58 11.50 0.78
CA ARG A 57 -10.53 12.39 0.09
C ARG A 57 -11.44 11.66 -0.90
N GLY A 58 -11.24 10.35 -1.07
CA GLY A 58 -12.07 9.53 -1.94
C GLY A 58 -13.41 9.22 -1.27
N LYS A 59 -14.48 9.30 -2.05
CA LYS A 59 -15.81 8.89 -1.64
C LYS A 59 -16.27 7.69 -2.45
N VAL A 60 -17.26 6.96 -1.96
CA VAL A 60 -17.86 5.84 -2.70
C VAL A 60 -18.44 6.31 -4.03
N GLU A 61 -18.94 7.54 -4.09
CA GLU A 61 -19.44 8.15 -5.34
C GLU A 61 -18.35 8.39 -6.39
N ASP A 62 -17.07 8.42 -6.02
CA ASP A 62 -15.96 8.47 -6.99
C ASP A 62 -15.74 7.11 -7.69
N VAL A 63 -16.38 6.03 -7.19
CA VAL A 63 -16.31 4.68 -7.76
C VAL A 63 -17.43 4.50 -8.76
N LEU A 64 -17.07 4.45 -10.04
CA LEU A 64 -18.03 4.40 -11.16
C LEU A 64 -18.82 3.09 -11.25
N LEU A 65 -18.26 2.00 -10.70
CA LEU A 65 -18.88 0.68 -10.75
C LEU A 65 -19.60 0.36 -9.43
N PRO A 66 -20.83 -0.16 -9.47
CA PRO A 66 -21.51 -0.66 -8.29
C PRO A 66 -20.71 -1.79 -7.60
N ALA A 67 -20.84 -1.93 -6.29
CA ALA A 67 -20.15 -2.95 -5.51
C ALA A 67 -20.36 -4.39 -6.05
N ALA A 68 -21.57 -4.69 -6.54
CA ALA A 68 -21.87 -5.99 -7.14
C ALA A 68 -21.03 -6.27 -8.41
N GLU A 69 -20.75 -5.23 -9.20
CA GLU A 69 -19.95 -5.34 -10.42
C GLU A 69 -18.45 -5.40 -10.13
N LEU A 70 -17.99 -4.68 -9.10
CA LEU A 70 -16.62 -4.85 -8.59
C LEU A 70 -16.39 -6.29 -8.15
N ASN A 71 -17.32 -6.85 -7.38
CA ASN A 71 -17.25 -8.23 -6.90
C ASN A 71 -17.27 -9.23 -8.05
N SER A 72 -18.12 -9.04 -9.08
CA SER A 72 -18.16 -9.96 -10.24
C SER A 72 -16.88 -9.92 -11.07
N ARG A 73 -16.16 -8.79 -11.05
CA ARG A 73 -14.83 -8.61 -11.68
C ARG A 73 -13.66 -8.99 -10.76
N GLY A 74 -13.93 -9.47 -9.54
CA GLY A 74 -12.90 -9.81 -8.56
C GLY A 74 -12.07 -8.61 -8.09
N ILE A 75 -12.66 -7.41 -8.08
CA ILE A 75 -12.00 -6.17 -7.67
C ILE A 75 -12.37 -5.88 -6.21
N GLU A 76 -11.38 -5.84 -5.34
CA GLU A 76 -11.57 -5.41 -3.96
C GLU A 76 -11.56 -3.87 -3.85
N LEU A 77 -12.34 -3.31 -2.92
CA LEU A 77 -12.34 -1.87 -2.64
C LEU A 77 -11.93 -1.62 -1.17
N HIS A 78 -10.84 -0.89 -0.96
CA HIS A 78 -10.32 -0.58 0.38
C HIS A 78 -10.25 0.93 0.62
N GLN A 79 -10.73 1.39 1.78
CA GLN A 79 -10.49 2.76 2.24
C GLN A 79 -9.12 2.82 2.94
N ILE A 80 -8.27 3.77 2.55
CA ILE A 80 -6.93 3.94 3.12
C ILE A 80 -6.64 5.38 3.54
N ASP A 81 -5.83 5.53 4.59
CA ASP A 81 -5.43 6.84 5.13
C ASP A 81 -4.26 7.47 4.37
N ARG A 82 -4.19 7.28 3.05
CA ARG A 82 -3.22 7.93 2.16
C ARG A 82 -3.83 9.21 1.57
N GLY A 83 -2.99 10.21 1.29
CA GLY A 83 -3.42 11.51 0.76
C GLY A 83 -3.96 11.51 -0.68
N VAL A 84 -3.98 10.33 -1.33
CA VAL A 84 -4.52 10.16 -2.69
C VAL A 84 -6.05 10.27 -2.69
N LYS A 85 -6.66 10.55 -3.85
CA LYS A 85 -8.13 10.58 -3.99
C LYS A 85 -8.68 9.19 -4.28
N LEU A 86 -8.22 8.57 -5.37
CA LEU A 86 -8.51 7.19 -5.76
C LEU A 86 -7.25 6.65 -6.44
N LEU A 87 -6.83 5.44 -6.10
CA LEU A 87 -5.77 4.72 -6.79
C LEU A 87 -6.32 3.34 -7.21
N ILE A 88 -6.24 3.08 -8.51
CA ILE A 88 -6.60 1.80 -9.11
C ILE A 88 -5.31 1.01 -9.32
N MET A 89 -5.23 -0.18 -8.73
CA MET A 89 -4.20 -1.18 -9.04
C MET A 89 -4.91 -2.38 -9.65
N ALA A 90 -5.05 -2.36 -10.98
CA ALA A 90 -5.57 -3.49 -11.73
C ALA A 90 -4.39 -4.17 -12.43
N LEU A 91 -4.28 -5.48 -12.25
CA LEU A 91 -3.46 -6.32 -13.12
C LEU A 91 -4.29 -6.58 -14.39
N ALA A 92 -3.74 -6.21 -15.54
CA ALA A 92 -4.32 -6.53 -16.83
C ALA A 92 -4.13 -8.03 -17.09
N ASN A 93 -5.08 -8.84 -16.64
CA ASN A 93 -5.20 -10.23 -17.03
C ASN A 93 -6.37 -10.40 -17.98
#